data_AF-A0A9D6RB48-F1
#
_entry.id   AF-A0A9D6RB48-F1
#
_cell.length_a   1.000
_cell.length_b   1.000
_cell.length_c   1.000
_cell.angle_alpha   90.00
_cell.angle_beta   90.00
_cell.angle_gamma   90.00
#
_symmetry.space_group_name_H-M   'P 1'
#
loop_
_entity.id
_entity.type
_entity.pdbx_description
1 polymer ?
#
loop_
_entity_poly.entity_id
_entity_poly.type
_entity_poly.pdbx_seq_one_letter_code
_entity_poly.pdbx_strand_id
1 'polypeptide(L)'
;MLGLAARGGAVVPPGASDPGQAGHAVKCQKMLDKGVAKYLAAWTKIYSKCVGAIAACVQTKASDPACLSKAVTNCNEKIPALNDENEGDLGLTLLEDPAVNFCGSLTLTNQLDAAGGILYNLRADECKNRFGIPSIASGIGSIAFCLFKETDCAAEKLFLAQMPRAHHLLDDAGIVVGHAVGPNSCLSNVGGSGALADAKAGKTLLSCQNGVAKAGKGFASKARGALAKCAGAVFACAQTKPTQKCVDTAGKTCAKQLAAVDAAELKLEDTVAKKCEKTPLSDLLDANGGDVSGLAALCDSVGVASVDSVATYASCLGKHERCQVEDSIRFTSPRINELLAAAGLSATLPSAFCPAP
;
A
#
# COMPACT_ATOMS: atom_id res chain seq x y z
N MET A 1 -38.77 -0.51 -4.50
CA MET A 1 -39.01 0.08 -3.17
C MET A 1 -37.67 0.16 -2.44
N LEU A 2 -36.99 1.30 -2.52
CA LEU A 2 -35.78 1.58 -1.73
C LEU A 2 -36.25 1.95 -0.32
N GLY A 3 -36.20 0.99 0.62
CA GLY A 3 -36.47 1.27 2.02
C GLY A 3 -35.46 2.28 2.54
N LEU A 4 -35.94 3.39 3.12
CA LEU A 4 -35.10 4.28 3.91
C LEU A 4 -34.56 3.47 5.10
N ALA A 5 -33.35 2.96 4.98
CA ALA A 5 -32.62 2.46 6.13
C ALA A 5 -32.46 3.63 7.10
N ALA A 6 -33.04 3.51 8.29
CA ALA A 6 -32.88 4.49 9.36
C ALA A 6 -31.39 4.66 9.62
N ARG A 7 -30.86 5.86 9.34
CA ARG A 7 -29.47 6.20 9.68
C ARG A 7 -29.38 6.17 11.19
N GLY A 8 -28.70 5.15 11.73
CA GLY A 8 -28.30 5.15 13.13
C GLY A 8 -27.61 6.47 13.42
N GLY A 9 -28.10 7.21 14.42
CA GLY A 9 -27.54 8.51 14.77
C GLY A 9 -26.05 8.37 15.07
N ALA A 10 -25.26 9.37 14.69
CA ALA A 10 -23.84 9.43 15.05
C ALA A 10 -23.70 9.31 16.57
N VAL A 11 -22.80 8.43 17.02
CA VAL A 11 -22.54 8.17 18.45
C VAL A 11 -21.16 8.70 18.78
N VAL A 12 -21.01 9.26 19.97
CA VAL A 12 -19.73 9.74 20.47
C VAL A 12 -18.87 8.52 20.89
N PRO A 13 -17.74 8.23 20.22
CA PRO A 13 -16.90 7.10 20.58
C PRO A 13 -16.14 7.37 21.89
N PRO A 14 -15.76 6.33 22.64
CA PRO A 14 -14.93 6.50 23.84
C PRO A 14 -13.55 7.05 23.46
N GLY A 15 -13.15 8.11 24.15
CA GLY A 15 -11.79 8.65 24.11
C GLY A 15 -10.89 8.01 25.16
N ALA A 16 -9.60 8.36 25.16
CA ALA A 16 -8.68 8.02 26.23
C ALA A 16 -9.18 8.53 27.59
N SER A 17 -9.01 7.71 28.63
CA SER A 17 -9.37 8.07 30.01
C SER A 17 -8.50 9.17 30.61
N ASP A 18 -7.28 9.35 30.08
CA ASP A 18 -6.34 10.40 30.48
C ASP A 18 -6.20 11.46 29.36
N PRO A 19 -6.65 12.71 29.58
CA PRO A 19 -6.52 13.80 28.61
C PRO A 19 -5.07 14.11 28.19
N GLY A 20 -4.10 13.93 29.08
CA GLY A 20 -2.68 14.12 28.76
C GLY A 20 -2.19 13.10 27.75
N GLN A 21 -2.65 11.85 27.89
CA GLN A 21 -2.33 10.75 26.99
C GLN A 21 -3.08 10.83 25.65
N ALA A 22 -4.31 11.35 25.65
CA ALA A 22 -5.11 11.51 24.43
C ALA A 22 -4.37 12.31 23.34
N GLY A 23 -3.74 13.43 23.73
CA GLY A 23 -2.95 14.24 22.81
C GLY A 23 -1.70 13.53 22.28
N HIS A 24 -1.05 12.71 23.12
CA HIS A 24 0.09 11.89 22.73
C HIS A 24 -0.30 10.76 21.79
N ALA A 25 -1.43 10.08 22.03
CA ALA A 25 -1.95 9.04 21.13
C ALA A 25 -2.20 9.61 19.73
N VAL A 26 -2.81 10.80 19.62
CA VAL A 26 -3.03 11.47 18.31
C VAL A 26 -1.72 11.79 17.61
N LYS A 27 -0.70 12.26 18.33
CA LYS A 27 0.63 12.52 17.76
C LYS A 27 1.31 11.24 17.31
N CYS A 28 1.25 10.18 18.13
CA CYS A 28 1.78 8.87 17.81
C CYS A 28 1.17 8.31 16.51
N GLN A 29 -0.17 8.27 16.42
CA GLN A 29 -0.88 7.83 15.22
C GLN A 29 -0.42 8.58 13.95
N LYS A 30 -0.37 9.92 14.02
CA LYS A 30 0.10 10.75 12.89
C LYS A 30 1.55 10.48 12.52
N MET A 31 2.40 10.17 13.48
CA MET A 31 3.80 9.83 13.25
C MET A 31 3.94 8.48 12.56
N LEU A 32 3.21 7.46 13.01
CA LEU A 32 3.16 6.14 12.35
C LEU A 32 2.66 6.26 10.91
N ASP A 33 1.54 6.96 10.68
CA ASP A 33 1.00 7.19 9.34
C ASP A 33 2.01 7.91 8.41
N LYS A 34 2.74 8.89 8.96
CA LYS A 34 3.78 9.63 8.24
C LYS A 34 5.01 8.77 7.97
N GLY A 35 5.40 7.93 8.91
CA GLY A 35 6.51 6.98 8.76
C GLY A 35 6.22 6.00 7.62
N VAL A 36 5.04 5.38 7.63
CA VAL A 36 4.62 4.44 6.59
C VAL A 36 4.59 5.13 5.23
N ALA A 37 4.01 6.34 5.14
CA ALA A 37 3.98 7.10 3.89
C ALA A 37 5.37 7.42 3.34
N LYS A 38 6.34 7.73 4.22
CA LYS A 38 7.74 7.98 3.81
C LYS A 38 8.41 6.70 3.34
N TYR A 39 8.24 5.60 4.07
CA TYR A 39 8.82 4.31 3.70
C TYR A 39 8.29 3.84 2.35
N LEU A 40 6.96 3.82 2.14
CA LEU A 40 6.34 3.49 0.84
C LEU A 40 6.90 4.36 -0.29
N ALA A 41 7.08 5.67 -0.06
CA ALA A 41 7.62 6.58 -1.07
C ALA A 41 9.08 6.28 -1.43
N ALA A 42 9.89 5.90 -0.43
CA ALA A 42 11.28 5.52 -0.61
C ALA A 42 11.40 4.15 -1.30
N TRP A 43 10.68 3.15 -0.81
CA TRP A 43 10.54 1.82 -1.39
C TRP A 43 10.17 1.91 -2.87
N THR A 44 9.07 2.60 -3.20
CA THR A 44 8.59 2.72 -4.59
C THR A 44 9.65 3.41 -5.46
N LYS A 45 10.38 4.39 -4.93
CA LYS A 45 11.44 5.09 -5.68
C LYS A 45 12.63 4.18 -5.96
N ILE A 46 13.02 3.32 -5.03
CA ILE A 46 14.14 2.38 -5.21
C ILE A 46 13.73 1.28 -6.19
N TYR A 47 12.60 0.61 -5.96
CA TYR A 47 12.11 -0.48 -6.80
C TYR A 47 11.80 -0.06 -8.23
N SER A 48 11.04 1.02 -8.43
CA SER A 48 10.72 1.48 -9.80
C SER A 48 11.96 1.85 -10.62
N LYS A 49 13.01 2.37 -9.97
CA LYS A 49 14.29 2.64 -10.65
C LYS A 49 15.03 1.35 -10.98
N CYS A 50 15.09 0.41 -10.04
CA CYS A 50 15.78 -0.86 -10.24
C CYS A 50 15.10 -1.70 -11.32
N VAL A 51 13.83 -2.06 -11.11
CA VAL A 51 13.06 -2.91 -12.03
C VAL A 51 12.87 -2.22 -13.38
N GLY A 52 12.64 -0.90 -13.40
CA GLY A 52 12.57 -0.14 -14.65
C GLY A 52 13.87 -0.16 -15.46
N ALA A 53 15.04 -0.15 -14.80
CA ALA A 53 16.33 -0.26 -15.48
C ALA A 53 16.58 -1.67 -16.04
N ILE A 54 16.24 -2.72 -15.27
CA ILE A 54 16.32 -4.11 -15.73
C ILE A 54 15.39 -4.32 -16.93
N ALA A 55 14.11 -3.92 -16.80
CA ALA A 55 13.13 -4.00 -17.88
C ALA A 55 13.60 -3.24 -19.13
N ALA A 56 14.22 -2.08 -18.97
CA ALA A 56 14.77 -1.33 -20.10
C ALA A 56 15.90 -2.08 -20.81
N CYS A 57 16.82 -2.72 -20.08
CA CYS A 57 17.87 -3.53 -20.68
C CYS A 57 17.28 -4.75 -21.40
N VAL A 58 16.41 -5.51 -20.73
CA VAL A 58 15.78 -6.71 -21.29
C VAL A 58 14.98 -6.37 -22.56
N GLN A 59 14.10 -5.37 -22.51
CA GLN A 59 13.18 -5.07 -23.62
C GLN A 59 13.82 -4.33 -24.79
N THR A 60 14.90 -3.57 -24.56
CA THR A 60 15.44 -2.67 -25.59
C THR A 60 16.87 -2.96 -26.00
N LYS A 61 17.58 -3.80 -25.22
CA LYS A 61 18.99 -4.13 -25.40
C LYS A 61 19.29 -5.57 -24.97
N ALA A 62 18.43 -6.53 -25.34
CA ALA A 62 18.54 -7.94 -24.93
C ALA A 62 19.92 -8.58 -25.23
N SER A 63 20.64 -8.10 -26.25
CA SER A 63 21.97 -8.58 -26.63
C SER A 63 23.14 -7.86 -25.95
N ASP A 64 22.88 -6.90 -25.05
CA ASP A 64 23.90 -6.10 -24.35
C ASP A 64 24.01 -6.52 -22.87
N PRO A 65 24.88 -7.49 -22.53
CA PRO A 65 25.06 -7.94 -21.16
C PRO A 65 25.63 -6.84 -20.24
N ALA A 66 26.32 -5.84 -20.79
CA ALA A 66 26.84 -4.72 -20.00
C ALA A 66 25.71 -3.81 -19.51
N CYS A 67 24.61 -3.68 -20.28
CA CYS A 67 23.41 -2.99 -19.81
C CYS A 67 22.86 -3.66 -18.55
N LEU A 68 22.62 -4.97 -18.60
CA LEU A 68 22.03 -5.72 -17.49
C LEU A 68 22.94 -5.70 -16.26
N SER A 69 24.25 -5.95 -16.42
CA SER A 69 25.22 -5.89 -15.31
C SER A 69 25.23 -4.53 -14.60
N LYS A 70 25.14 -3.43 -15.36
CA LYS A 70 25.02 -2.08 -14.79
C LYS A 70 23.71 -1.87 -14.04
N ALA A 71 22.58 -2.34 -14.59
CA ALA A 71 21.29 -2.27 -13.91
C ALA A 71 21.31 -3.06 -12.59
N VAL A 72 21.83 -4.29 -12.61
CA VAL A 72 22.01 -5.17 -11.45
C VAL A 72 22.88 -4.53 -10.37
N THR A 73 24.02 -3.93 -10.76
CA THR A 73 24.90 -3.24 -9.82
C THR A 73 24.17 -2.11 -9.09
N ASN A 74 23.41 -1.29 -9.83
CA ASN A 74 22.63 -0.21 -9.22
C ASN A 74 21.51 -0.73 -8.30
N CYS A 75 20.88 -1.85 -8.65
CA CYS A 75 19.87 -2.50 -7.82
C CYS A 75 20.47 -3.00 -6.50
N ASN A 76 21.57 -3.77 -6.57
CA ASN A 76 22.27 -4.31 -5.41
C ASN A 76 22.84 -3.22 -4.49
N GLU A 77 23.14 -2.03 -5.02
CA GLU A 77 23.56 -0.89 -4.19
C GLU A 77 22.38 -0.27 -3.40
N LYS A 78 21.15 -0.29 -3.95
CA LYS A 78 20.03 0.49 -3.40
C LYS A 78 18.99 -0.34 -2.66
N ILE A 79 18.73 -1.58 -3.07
CA ILE A 79 17.73 -2.46 -2.41
C ILE A 79 18.10 -2.76 -0.95
N PRO A 80 19.37 -2.99 -0.56
CA PRO A 80 19.70 -3.26 0.85
C PRO A 80 19.28 -2.15 1.82
N ALA A 81 19.09 -0.92 1.34
CA ALA A 81 18.61 0.21 2.14
C ALA A 81 17.10 0.13 2.46
N LEU A 82 16.41 -0.95 2.06
CA LEU A 82 15.02 -1.24 2.42
C LEU A 82 14.89 -2.40 3.43
N ASN A 83 15.98 -3.06 3.79
CA ASN A 83 15.97 -4.23 4.69
C ASN A 83 16.28 -3.82 6.13
N ASP A 84 15.47 -4.26 7.08
CA ASP A 84 15.57 -3.96 8.52
C ASP A 84 16.83 -4.49 9.23
N GLU A 85 17.65 -5.31 8.57
CA GLU A 85 18.82 -5.96 9.18
C GLU A 85 20.07 -5.08 9.26
N ASN A 86 20.09 -3.91 8.61
CA ASN A 86 21.28 -3.05 8.53
C ASN A 86 21.13 -1.75 9.33
N GLU A 87 22.20 -1.32 10.00
CA GLU A 87 22.27 0.02 10.57
C GLU A 87 22.05 1.09 9.48
N GLY A 88 21.07 1.97 9.70
CA GLY A 88 20.71 3.01 8.72
C GLY A 88 19.66 2.58 7.70
N ASP A 89 19.02 1.43 7.87
CA ASP A 89 17.90 1.02 7.03
C ASP A 89 16.72 2.02 7.11
N LEU A 90 16.01 2.15 5.99
CA LEU A 90 14.82 2.97 5.87
C LEU A 90 13.66 2.46 6.73
N GLY A 91 13.51 1.17 6.97
CA GLY A 91 12.52 0.62 7.92
C GLY A 91 12.77 1.15 9.33
N LEU A 92 13.99 0.94 9.84
CA LEU A 92 14.41 1.45 11.15
C LEU A 92 14.26 2.97 11.24
N THR A 93 14.85 3.72 10.31
CA THR A 93 14.94 5.18 10.39
C THR A 93 13.64 5.93 10.09
N LEU A 94 12.74 5.36 9.28
CA LEU A 94 11.48 6.02 8.90
C LEU A 94 10.28 5.54 9.71
N LEU A 95 10.32 4.34 10.28
CA LEU A 95 9.21 3.75 11.03
C LEU A 95 9.56 3.46 12.48
N GLU A 96 10.54 2.61 12.74
CA GLU A 96 10.79 2.11 14.09
C GLU A 96 11.34 3.18 15.03
N ASP A 97 12.39 3.89 14.65
CA ASP A 97 12.98 4.96 15.46
C ASP A 97 11.95 6.06 15.78
N PRO A 98 11.20 6.61 14.80
CA PRO A 98 10.14 7.56 15.11
C PRO A 98 9.04 6.97 16.00
N ALA A 99 8.67 5.70 15.81
CA ALA A 99 7.67 5.03 16.63
C ALA A 99 8.14 4.90 18.08
N VAL A 100 9.33 4.34 18.31
CA VAL A 100 9.91 4.15 19.64
C VAL A 100 10.09 5.50 20.34
N ASN A 101 10.69 6.48 19.66
CA ASN A 101 11.02 7.77 20.28
C ASN A 101 9.77 8.61 20.62
N PHE A 102 8.71 8.56 19.82
CA PHE A 102 7.50 9.35 20.09
C PHE A 102 6.43 8.56 20.84
N CYS A 103 6.16 7.32 20.43
CA CYS A 103 5.10 6.51 21.02
C CYS A 103 5.56 5.74 22.26
N GLY A 104 6.87 5.60 22.52
CA GLY A 104 7.39 4.92 23.71
C GLY A 104 7.01 5.58 25.04
N SER A 105 6.55 6.83 25.01
CA SER A 105 6.00 7.53 26.18
C SER A 105 4.55 7.13 26.52
N LEU A 106 3.87 6.39 25.64
CA LEU A 106 2.53 5.86 25.87
C LEU A 106 2.61 4.60 26.72
N THR A 107 1.81 4.52 27.79
CA THR A 107 1.68 3.28 28.56
C THR A 107 0.89 2.24 27.74
N LEU A 108 1.47 1.05 27.54
CA LEU A 108 0.89 -0.07 26.79
C LEU A 108 -0.58 -0.35 27.17
N THR A 109 -0.84 -0.56 28.45
CA THR A 109 -2.17 -0.97 28.97
C THR A 109 -3.27 0.07 28.77
N ASN A 110 -2.93 1.36 28.70
CA ASN A 110 -3.95 2.43 28.68
C ASN A 110 -4.17 3.06 27.30
N GLN A 111 -3.22 2.96 26.37
CA GLN A 111 -3.27 3.72 25.11
C GLN A 111 -3.04 2.88 23.87
N LEU A 112 -2.30 1.78 23.96
CA LEU A 112 -2.12 0.88 22.81
C LEU A 112 -3.25 -0.15 22.75
N ASP A 113 -3.73 -0.63 23.89
CA ASP A 113 -4.69 -1.76 23.95
C ASP A 113 -6.07 -1.41 24.54
N ALA A 114 -6.23 -0.24 25.16
CA ALA A 114 -7.50 0.16 25.76
C ALA A 114 -8.54 0.54 24.69
N ALA A 115 -9.83 0.29 24.97
CA ALA A 115 -10.95 0.65 24.08
C ALA A 115 -10.97 2.13 23.65
N GLY A 116 -10.41 3.02 24.48
CA GLY A 116 -10.26 4.44 24.19
C GLY A 116 -8.94 4.83 23.51
N GLY A 117 -7.99 3.90 23.32
CA GLY A 117 -6.64 4.13 22.78
C GLY A 117 -6.55 3.97 21.25
N ILE A 118 -5.38 3.55 20.75
CA ILE A 118 -5.12 3.24 19.33
C ILE A 118 -5.64 1.84 18.93
N LEU A 119 -5.73 0.90 19.89
CA LEU A 119 -6.21 -0.48 19.72
C LEU A 119 -5.36 -1.34 18.76
N TYR A 120 -4.04 -1.36 18.95
CA TYR A 120 -3.15 -2.21 18.16
C TYR A 120 -3.34 -3.70 18.42
N ASN A 121 -3.86 -4.09 19.57
CA ASN A 121 -4.25 -5.47 19.85
C ASN A 121 -5.22 -6.07 18.81
N LEU A 122 -6.01 -5.24 18.10
CA LEU A 122 -6.86 -5.68 16.98
C LEU A 122 -6.06 -6.23 15.78
N ARG A 123 -4.74 -6.01 15.75
CA ARG A 123 -3.82 -6.49 14.70
C ARG A 123 -2.92 -7.64 15.16
N ALA A 124 -3.00 -8.07 16.42
CA ALA A 124 -2.08 -9.07 16.96
C ALA A 124 -2.10 -10.39 16.18
N ASP A 125 -3.30 -10.92 15.90
CA ASP A 125 -3.45 -12.17 15.15
C ASP A 125 -2.99 -12.02 13.69
N GLU A 126 -3.27 -10.87 13.05
CA GLU A 126 -2.81 -10.59 11.70
C GLU A 126 -1.28 -10.49 11.63
N CYS A 127 -0.64 -9.79 12.58
CA CYS A 127 0.82 -9.72 12.69
C CYS A 127 1.46 -11.10 12.84
N LYS A 128 0.86 -11.95 13.68
CA LYS A 128 1.32 -13.31 13.91
C LYS A 128 1.15 -14.19 12.68
N ASN A 129 -0.04 -14.18 12.09
CA ASN A 129 -0.39 -15.10 10.99
C ASN A 129 0.27 -14.69 9.67
N ARG A 130 0.40 -13.39 9.39
CA ARG A 130 0.98 -12.89 8.13
C ARG A 130 2.50 -12.76 8.19
N PHE A 131 3.07 -12.37 9.33
CA PHE A 131 4.48 -12.00 9.42
C PHE A 131 5.28 -12.80 10.46
N GLY A 132 4.66 -13.79 11.10
CA GLY A 132 5.33 -14.64 12.09
C GLY A 132 5.71 -13.91 13.37
N ILE A 133 5.13 -12.73 13.65
CA ILE A 133 5.44 -11.93 14.84
C ILE A 133 4.65 -12.51 16.02
N PRO A 134 5.29 -13.20 16.98
CA PRO A 134 4.57 -14.03 17.96
C PRO A 134 3.69 -13.22 18.90
N SER A 135 4.06 -11.96 19.16
CA SER A 135 3.29 -11.04 19.98
C SER A 135 3.69 -9.59 19.70
N ILE A 136 2.69 -8.72 19.55
CA ILE A 136 2.90 -7.26 19.54
C ILE A 136 2.75 -6.65 20.95
N ALA A 137 2.40 -7.45 21.96
CA ALA A 137 2.26 -6.99 23.34
C ALA A 137 3.61 -6.66 24.00
N SER A 138 4.72 -7.08 23.39
CA SER A 138 6.08 -6.82 23.87
C SER A 138 6.48 -5.35 23.84
N GLY A 139 5.71 -4.49 23.15
CA GLY A 139 5.93 -3.05 23.13
C GLY A 139 5.82 -2.43 21.76
N ILE A 140 6.07 -1.12 21.73
CA ILE A 140 6.03 -0.32 20.50
C ILE A 140 7.01 -0.83 19.42
N GLY A 141 8.14 -1.43 19.81
CA GLY A 141 9.07 -2.04 18.87
C GLY A 141 8.43 -3.15 18.04
N SER A 142 7.71 -4.08 18.67
CA SER A 142 7.01 -5.16 17.95
C SER A 142 5.85 -4.66 17.09
N ILE A 143 5.17 -3.59 17.51
CA ILE A 143 4.15 -2.91 16.68
C ILE A 143 4.81 -2.27 15.47
N ALA A 144 5.90 -1.53 15.66
CA ALA A 144 6.61 -0.86 14.57
C ALA A 144 7.18 -1.86 13.55
N PHE A 145 7.76 -2.97 14.03
CA PHE A 145 8.22 -4.06 13.19
C PHE A 145 7.08 -4.70 12.39
N CYS A 146 5.91 -4.92 13.03
CA CYS A 146 4.74 -5.42 12.32
C CYS A 146 4.25 -4.44 11.24
N LEU A 147 4.22 -3.14 11.55
CA LEU A 147 3.88 -2.10 10.57
C LEU A 147 4.87 -2.07 9.42
N PHE A 148 6.17 -2.21 9.69
CA PHE A 148 7.19 -2.31 8.66
C PHE A 148 6.92 -3.49 7.72
N LYS A 149 6.73 -4.70 8.25
CA LYS A 149 6.44 -5.90 7.44
C LYS A 149 5.14 -5.77 6.64
N GLU A 150 4.10 -5.22 7.24
CA GLU A 150 2.86 -4.91 6.52
C GLU A 150 3.10 -3.95 5.37
N THR A 151 3.81 -2.85 5.66
CA THR A 151 4.01 -1.79 4.70
C THR A 151 4.88 -2.26 3.53
N ASP A 152 5.92 -3.04 3.81
CA ASP A 152 6.79 -3.64 2.80
C ASP A 152 5.98 -4.57 1.88
N CYS A 153 5.18 -5.46 2.47
CA CYS A 153 4.29 -6.36 1.76
C CYS A 153 3.25 -5.60 0.90
N ALA A 154 2.67 -4.51 1.42
CA ALA A 154 1.73 -3.67 0.68
C ALA A 154 2.43 -2.97 -0.50
N ALA A 155 3.67 -2.52 -0.33
CA ALA A 155 4.46 -1.89 -1.39
C ALA A 155 4.73 -2.88 -2.54
N GLU A 156 5.11 -4.11 -2.20
CA GLU A 156 5.32 -5.19 -3.17
C GLU A 156 4.04 -5.53 -3.93
N LYS A 157 2.92 -5.70 -3.23
CA LYS A 157 1.62 -6.01 -3.88
C LYS A 157 1.13 -4.87 -4.77
N LEU A 158 1.35 -3.61 -4.39
CA LEU A 158 1.07 -2.45 -5.24
C LEU A 158 1.94 -2.51 -6.50
N PHE A 159 3.23 -2.81 -6.35
CA PHE A 159 4.17 -2.82 -7.46
C PHE A 159 3.97 -4.02 -8.40
N LEU A 160 3.57 -5.18 -7.88
CA LEU A 160 3.22 -6.37 -8.67
C LEU A 160 2.15 -6.03 -9.71
N ALA A 161 1.06 -5.37 -9.29
CA ALA A 161 -0.01 -5.03 -10.21
C ALA A 161 0.42 -3.96 -11.24
N GLN A 162 1.35 -3.08 -10.89
CA GLN A 162 1.89 -2.06 -11.80
C GLN A 162 2.87 -2.63 -12.83
N MET A 163 3.66 -3.63 -12.42
CA MET A 163 4.70 -4.29 -13.20
C MET A 163 4.67 -5.79 -12.88
N PRO A 164 3.80 -6.58 -13.52
CA PRO A 164 3.60 -8.01 -13.20
C PRO A 164 4.90 -8.80 -13.17
N ARG A 165 5.79 -8.53 -14.12
CA ARG A 165 7.08 -9.22 -14.26
C ARG A 165 8.17 -8.77 -13.29
N ALA A 166 7.87 -7.90 -12.32
CA ALA A 166 8.88 -7.34 -11.43
C ALA A 166 9.70 -8.43 -10.71
N HIS A 167 9.03 -9.42 -10.12
CA HIS A 167 9.70 -10.52 -9.42
C HIS A 167 10.61 -11.31 -10.36
N HIS A 168 10.06 -11.77 -11.48
CA HIS A 168 10.80 -12.56 -12.45
C HIS A 168 12.01 -11.80 -13.03
N LEU A 169 11.86 -10.51 -13.33
CA LEU A 169 12.99 -9.68 -13.79
C LEU A 169 14.09 -9.54 -12.74
N LEU A 170 13.76 -9.50 -11.44
CA LEU A 170 14.74 -9.47 -10.36
C LEU A 170 15.44 -10.83 -10.23
N ASP A 171 14.67 -11.92 -10.28
CA ASP A 171 15.15 -13.30 -10.20
C ASP A 171 16.11 -13.64 -11.36
N ASP A 172 15.70 -13.40 -12.60
CA ASP A 172 16.52 -13.60 -13.82
C ASP A 172 17.80 -12.77 -13.80
N ALA A 173 17.76 -11.59 -13.18
CA ALA A 173 18.91 -10.71 -13.05
C ALA A 173 19.85 -11.11 -11.90
N GLY A 174 19.52 -12.18 -11.15
CA GLY A 174 20.29 -12.65 -9.99
C GLY A 174 20.23 -11.71 -8.80
N ILE A 175 19.18 -10.89 -8.69
CA ILE A 175 18.95 -10.02 -7.53
C ILE A 175 18.32 -10.86 -6.42
N VAL A 176 19.16 -11.41 -5.55
CA VAL A 176 18.76 -12.21 -4.37
C VAL A 176 18.56 -11.37 -3.10
N VAL A 177 18.55 -10.04 -3.22
CA VAL A 177 18.65 -9.16 -2.05
C VAL A 177 17.32 -9.03 -1.32
N GLY A 178 17.25 -9.62 -0.13
CA GLY A 178 16.28 -9.28 0.92
C GLY A 178 14.87 -9.84 0.73
N HIS A 179 13.88 -9.11 1.27
CA HIS A 179 12.47 -9.45 1.18
C HIS A 179 11.92 -9.46 -0.26
N ALA A 180 12.66 -8.96 -1.25
CA ALA A 180 12.23 -8.80 -2.65
C ALA A 180 11.88 -10.09 -3.41
N VAL A 181 12.60 -11.17 -3.12
CA VAL A 181 12.49 -12.48 -3.80
C VAL A 181 12.62 -13.65 -2.82
N GLY A 182 12.65 -13.35 -1.52
CA GLY A 182 12.79 -14.34 -0.46
C GLY A 182 11.45 -15.00 -0.08
N PRO A 183 11.48 -16.01 0.82
CA PRO A 183 10.26 -16.67 1.32
C PRO A 183 9.31 -15.73 2.07
N ASN A 184 9.79 -14.54 2.45
CA ASN A 184 9.02 -13.50 3.12
C ASN A 184 8.53 -12.40 2.16
N SER A 185 8.78 -12.55 0.84
CA SER A 185 8.27 -11.62 -0.15
C SER A 185 6.78 -11.78 -0.35
N CYS A 186 6.09 -10.66 -0.43
CA CYS A 186 4.75 -10.53 -0.99
C CYS A 186 4.74 -10.22 -2.50
N LEU A 187 5.91 -10.09 -3.13
CA LEU A 187 6.04 -9.94 -4.57
C LEU A 187 5.97 -11.32 -5.24
N SER A 188 4.77 -11.76 -5.64
CA SER A 188 4.61 -13.07 -6.27
C SER A 188 5.28 -13.14 -7.66
N ASN A 189 5.89 -14.29 -7.97
CA ASN A 189 6.33 -14.59 -9.32
C ASN A 189 5.15 -15.02 -10.19
N VAL A 190 4.71 -14.15 -11.10
CA VAL A 190 3.65 -14.48 -12.07
C VAL A 190 4.18 -15.03 -13.40
N GLY A 191 5.51 -15.06 -13.58
CA GLY A 191 6.20 -15.68 -14.70
C GLY A 191 6.82 -14.71 -15.72
N GLY A 192 6.95 -15.24 -16.95
CA GLY A 192 7.70 -14.64 -18.06
C GLY A 192 9.09 -15.25 -18.25
N SER A 193 9.70 -15.03 -19.43
CA SER A 193 11.13 -15.27 -19.67
C SER A 193 11.64 -14.49 -20.88
N GLY A 194 12.28 -13.34 -20.65
CA GLY A 194 12.95 -12.58 -21.71
C GLY A 194 12.20 -11.38 -22.27
N ALA A 195 12.32 -11.14 -23.58
CA ALA A 195 11.90 -9.91 -24.23
C ALA A 195 10.92 -10.16 -25.38
N LEU A 196 10.16 -9.14 -25.76
CA LEU A 196 9.43 -9.16 -27.02
C LEU A 196 10.42 -9.30 -28.18
N ALA A 197 10.04 -10.05 -29.22
CA ALA A 197 10.89 -10.31 -30.38
C ALA A 197 11.26 -9.03 -31.15
N ASP A 198 10.37 -8.03 -31.17
CA ASP A 198 10.60 -6.72 -31.76
C ASP A 198 11.02 -5.68 -30.71
N ALA A 199 12.21 -5.11 -30.86
CA ALA A 199 12.73 -4.08 -29.96
C ALA A 199 11.88 -2.79 -29.97
N LYS A 200 11.15 -2.49 -31.06
CA LYS A 200 10.25 -1.33 -31.09
C LYS A 200 8.98 -1.60 -30.28
N ALA A 201 8.42 -2.82 -30.34
CA ALA A 201 7.37 -3.27 -29.44
C ALA A 201 7.84 -3.21 -27.97
N GLY A 202 9.04 -3.73 -27.67
CA GLY A 202 9.65 -3.65 -26.34
C GLY A 202 9.76 -2.22 -25.78
N LYS A 203 10.19 -1.25 -26.60
CA LYS A 203 10.22 0.18 -26.22
C LYS A 203 8.83 0.75 -25.95
N THR A 204 7.83 0.35 -26.74
CA THR A 204 6.45 0.82 -26.60
C THR A 204 5.82 0.29 -25.32
N LEU A 205 5.97 -1.02 -25.07
CA LEU A 205 5.56 -1.68 -23.83
C LEU A 205 6.23 -1.04 -22.60
N LEU A 206 7.54 -0.83 -22.64
CA LEU A 206 8.28 -0.20 -21.55
C LEU A 206 7.75 1.21 -21.23
N SER A 207 7.35 1.98 -22.24
CA SER A 207 6.72 3.29 -22.04
C SER A 207 5.35 3.17 -21.34
N CYS A 208 4.55 2.16 -21.70
CA CYS A 208 3.29 1.86 -21.02
C CYS A 208 3.54 1.48 -19.55
N GLN A 209 4.40 0.47 -19.27
CA GLN A 209 4.72 0.00 -17.92
C GLN A 209 5.23 1.12 -17.00
N ASN A 210 6.15 1.96 -17.49
CA ASN A 210 6.62 3.13 -16.73
C ASN A 210 5.50 4.15 -16.48
N GLY A 211 4.57 4.30 -17.42
CA GLY A 211 3.37 5.11 -17.28
C GLY A 211 2.44 4.57 -16.19
N VAL A 212 2.19 3.27 -16.20
CA VAL A 212 1.39 2.55 -15.20
C VAL A 212 2.00 2.66 -13.82
N ALA A 213 3.27 2.29 -13.64
CA ALA A 213 3.96 2.39 -12.35
C ALA A 213 3.97 3.81 -11.78
N LYS A 214 4.16 4.82 -12.64
CA LYS A 214 4.06 6.22 -12.21
C LYS A 214 2.64 6.62 -11.81
N ALA A 215 1.63 6.16 -12.54
CA ALA A 215 0.23 6.45 -12.26
C ALA A 215 -0.20 5.78 -10.95
N GLY A 216 0.11 4.49 -10.78
CA GLY A 216 -0.19 3.71 -9.58
C GLY A 216 0.45 4.29 -8.32
N LYS A 217 1.76 4.61 -8.39
CA LYS A 217 2.43 5.39 -7.32
C LYS A 217 1.69 6.68 -6.97
N GLY A 218 1.22 7.41 -7.99
CA GLY A 218 0.47 8.65 -7.82
C GLY A 218 -0.86 8.43 -7.12
N PHE A 219 -1.59 7.38 -7.50
CA PHE A 219 -2.83 6.95 -6.85
C PHE A 219 -2.58 6.53 -5.41
N ALA A 220 -1.70 5.55 -5.16
CA ALA A 220 -1.43 5.02 -3.83
C ALA A 220 -1.05 6.14 -2.84
N SER A 221 -0.17 7.06 -3.26
CA SER A 221 0.20 8.22 -2.44
C SER A 221 -0.99 9.15 -2.14
N LYS A 222 -1.82 9.43 -3.15
CA LYS A 222 -2.99 10.31 -3.02
C LYS A 222 -4.08 9.68 -2.16
N ALA A 223 -4.43 8.42 -2.42
CA ALA A 223 -5.45 7.67 -1.71
C ALA A 223 -5.06 7.49 -0.25
N ARG A 224 -3.82 7.03 0.04
CA ARG A 224 -3.31 6.92 1.41
C ARG A 224 -3.36 8.25 2.14
N GLY A 225 -2.88 9.32 1.50
CA GLY A 225 -2.89 10.66 2.10
C GLY A 225 -4.30 11.19 2.38
N ALA A 226 -5.31 10.81 1.60
CA ALA A 226 -6.71 11.14 1.84
C ALA A 226 -7.26 10.33 3.03
N LEU A 227 -7.06 9.01 3.03
CA LEU A 227 -7.53 8.13 4.09
C LEU A 227 -6.85 8.42 5.44
N ALA A 228 -5.55 8.70 5.47
CA ALA A 228 -4.85 9.11 6.69
C ALA A 228 -5.39 10.43 7.27
N LYS A 229 -5.81 11.37 6.41
CA LYS A 229 -6.48 12.61 6.87
C LYS A 229 -7.86 12.31 7.47
N CYS A 230 -8.61 11.39 6.87
CA CYS A 230 -9.88 10.93 7.44
C CYS A 230 -9.64 10.27 8.81
N ALA A 231 -8.77 9.26 8.86
CA ALA A 231 -8.43 8.54 10.08
C ALA A 231 -7.95 9.47 11.19
N GLY A 232 -7.01 10.37 10.88
CA GLY A 232 -6.52 11.36 11.82
C GLY A 232 -7.60 12.34 12.31
N ALA A 233 -8.59 12.68 11.49
CA ALA A 233 -9.69 13.56 11.89
C ALA A 233 -10.66 12.87 12.86
N VAL A 234 -11.11 11.66 12.54
CA VAL A 234 -12.02 10.90 13.43
C VAL A 234 -11.33 10.47 14.71
N PHE A 235 -10.05 10.09 14.64
CA PHE A 235 -9.26 9.72 15.80
C PHE A 235 -9.01 10.93 16.71
N ALA A 236 -8.55 12.06 16.16
CA ALA A 236 -8.36 13.28 16.98
C ALA A 236 -9.67 13.74 17.63
N CYS A 237 -10.79 13.56 16.94
CA CYS A 237 -12.11 13.87 17.47
C CYS A 237 -12.46 13.01 18.68
N ALA A 238 -12.34 11.69 18.54
CA ALA A 238 -12.59 10.72 19.60
C ALA A 238 -11.69 10.96 20.82
N GLN A 239 -10.42 11.27 20.59
CA GLN A 239 -9.44 11.40 21.66
C GLN A 239 -9.55 12.70 22.46
N THR A 240 -9.69 13.83 21.79
CA THR A 240 -9.45 15.13 22.45
C THR A 240 -10.72 15.80 22.97
N LYS A 241 -11.80 15.80 22.17
CA LYS A 241 -13.07 16.50 22.49
C LYS A 241 -14.24 15.80 21.79
N PRO A 242 -14.68 14.63 22.28
CA PRO A 242 -15.68 13.82 21.60
C PRO A 242 -17.08 14.44 21.82
N THR A 243 -17.41 15.41 20.97
CA THR A 243 -18.70 16.15 20.96
C THR A 243 -19.40 15.93 19.63
N GLN A 244 -20.73 16.10 19.57
CA GLN A 244 -21.46 15.94 18.30
C GLN A 244 -20.90 16.83 17.18
N LYS A 245 -20.62 18.10 17.49
CA LYS A 245 -20.01 19.05 16.54
C LYS A 245 -18.68 18.55 15.98
N CYS A 246 -17.88 17.91 16.84
CA CYS A 246 -16.62 17.32 16.43
C CYS A 246 -16.84 16.14 15.48
N VAL A 247 -17.75 15.23 15.84
CA VAL A 247 -18.09 14.04 15.04
C VAL A 247 -18.62 14.45 13.66
N ASP A 248 -19.53 15.42 13.59
CA ASP A 248 -20.05 15.96 12.33
C ASP A 248 -18.94 16.55 11.44
N THR A 249 -17.96 17.24 12.06
CA THR A 249 -16.84 17.86 11.34
C THR A 249 -15.86 16.80 10.82
N ALA A 250 -15.56 15.80 11.63
CA ALA A 250 -14.72 14.66 11.23
C ALA A 250 -15.41 13.84 10.12
N GLY A 251 -16.71 13.57 10.25
CA GLY A 251 -17.52 12.90 9.24
C GLY A 251 -17.52 13.62 7.89
N LYS A 252 -17.71 14.95 7.88
CA LYS A 252 -17.57 15.76 6.66
C LYS A 252 -16.17 15.67 6.04
N THR A 253 -15.13 15.68 6.88
CA THR A 253 -13.74 15.53 6.40
C THR A 253 -13.56 14.16 5.74
N CYS A 254 -14.01 13.09 6.39
CA CYS A 254 -13.94 11.73 5.87
C CYS A 254 -14.72 11.55 4.57
N ALA A 255 -15.98 12.01 4.49
CA ALA A 255 -16.77 11.95 3.27
C ALA A 255 -16.04 12.63 2.09
N LYS A 256 -15.45 13.81 2.33
CA LYS A 256 -14.62 14.51 1.33
C LYS A 256 -13.38 13.70 0.93
N GLN A 257 -12.70 13.07 1.88
CA GLN A 257 -11.48 12.30 1.59
C GLN A 257 -11.80 11.00 0.86
N LEU A 258 -12.89 10.30 1.19
CA LEU A 258 -13.36 9.10 0.48
C LEU A 258 -13.67 9.43 -0.99
N ALA A 259 -14.42 10.51 -1.24
CA ALA A 259 -14.67 10.96 -2.61
C ALA A 259 -13.37 11.35 -3.37
N ALA A 260 -12.34 11.79 -2.65
CA ALA A 260 -11.03 12.06 -3.24
C ALA A 260 -10.23 10.80 -3.57
N VAL A 261 -10.50 9.67 -2.90
CA VAL A 261 -9.97 8.35 -3.27
C VAL A 261 -10.65 7.89 -4.56
N ASP A 262 -11.98 7.93 -4.63
CA ASP A 262 -12.74 7.54 -5.83
C ASP A 262 -12.28 8.34 -7.07
N ALA A 263 -12.11 9.67 -6.92
CA ALA A 263 -11.62 10.52 -8.01
C ALA A 263 -10.16 10.23 -8.40
N ALA A 264 -9.33 9.78 -7.46
CA ALA A 264 -7.95 9.40 -7.77
C ALA A 264 -7.90 8.06 -8.51
N GLU A 265 -8.80 7.12 -8.19
CA GLU A 265 -8.93 5.82 -8.84
C GLU A 265 -9.33 5.98 -10.30
N LEU A 266 -10.38 6.77 -10.58
CA LEU A 266 -10.76 7.10 -11.96
C LEU A 266 -9.62 7.75 -12.76
N LYS A 267 -8.86 8.64 -12.12
CA LYS A 267 -7.70 9.28 -12.75
C LYS A 267 -6.57 8.30 -13.05
N LEU A 268 -6.37 7.29 -12.19
CA LEU A 268 -5.43 6.20 -12.46
C LEU A 268 -5.87 5.44 -13.70
N GLU A 269 -7.13 5.04 -13.77
CA GLU A 269 -7.69 4.29 -14.91
C GLU A 269 -7.50 5.05 -16.23
N ASP A 270 -7.90 6.33 -16.27
CA ASP A 270 -7.72 7.21 -17.43
C ASP A 270 -6.24 7.33 -17.84
N THR A 271 -5.34 7.41 -16.86
CA THR A 271 -3.91 7.53 -17.11
C THR A 271 -3.35 6.24 -17.70
N VAL A 272 -3.76 5.08 -17.18
CA VAL A 272 -3.33 3.77 -17.71
C VAL A 272 -3.80 3.60 -19.15
N ALA A 273 -5.08 3.86 -19.42
CA ALA A 273 -5.65 3.82 -20.76
C ALA A 273 -4.84 4.67 -21.75
N LYS A 274 -4.56 5.93 -21.38
CA LYS A 274 -3.77 6.84 -22.21
C LYS A 274 -2.31 6.42 -22.38
N LYS A 275 -1.68 5.86 -21.33
CA LYS A 275 -0.26 5.48 -21.38
C LYS A 275 -0.03 4.22 -22.19
N CYS A 276 -1.05 3.36 -22.29
CA CYS A 276 -0.96 2.07 -22.94
C CYS A 276 -1.71 2.03 -24.29
N GLU A 277 -2.32 3.13 -24.73
CA GLU A 277 -3.04 3.25 -26.02
C GLU A 277 -2.25 2.74 -27.23
N LYS A 278 -0.92 2.89 -27.23
CA LYS A 278 -0.04 2.46 -28.33
C LYS A 278 0.50 1.04 -28.17
N THR A 279 0.25 0.39 -27.04
CA THR A 279 0.76 -0.96 -26.75
C THR A 279 -0.30 -1.96 -27.18
N PRO A 280 -0.01 -2.86 -28.14
CA PRO A 280 -0.91 -3.94 -28.47
C PRO A 280 -1.28 -4.74 -27.22
N LEU A 281 -2.56 -5.12 -27.08
CA LEU A 281 -2.99 -5.95 -25.95
C LEU A 281 -2.22 -7.28 -25.91
N SER A 282 -1.89 -7.86 -27.07
CA SER A 282 -1.04 -9.06 -27.16
C SER A 282 0.28 -8.89 -26.42
N ASP A 283 0.94 -7.73 -26.57
CA ASP A 283 2.22 -7.44 -25.94
C ASP A 283 2.09 -7.23 -24.42
N LEU A 284 0.93 -6.75 -23.96
CA LEU A 284 0.63 -6.65 -22.53
C LEU A 284 0.36 -8.01 -21.90
N LEU A 285 -0.31 -8.91 -22.62
CA LEU A 285 -0.67 -10.24 -22.14
C LEU A 285 0.47 -11.26 -22.28
N ASP A 286 1.39 -11.04 -23.22
CA ASP A 286 2.54 -11.91 -23.47
C ASP A 286 3.45 -12.01 -22.24
N ALA A 287 3.85 -13.24 -21.89
CA ALA A 287 4.69 -13.52 -20.74
C ALA A 287 6.09 -12.87 -20.86
N ASN A 288 6.60 -12.69 -22.07
CA ASN A 288 7.86 -11.99 -22.37
C ASN A 288 7.64 -10.49 -22.61
N GLY A 289 6.38 -10.07 -22.62
CA GLY A 289 5.92 -8.69 -22.67
C GLY A 289 5.55 -8.16 -21.30
N GLY A 290 4.28 -7.80 -21.12
CA GLY A 290 3.74 -7.21 -19.90
C GLY A 290 3.34 -8.21 -18.82
N ASP A 291 3.06 -9.46 -19.21
CA ASP A 291 2.52 -10.55 -18.38
C ASP A 291 1.30 -10.15 -17.52
N VAL A 292 0.42 -9.31 -18.06
CA VAL A 292 -0.82 -8.92 -17.39
C VAL A 292 -1.76 -10.12 -17.22
N SER A 293 -1.62 -11.16 -18.05
CA SER A 293 -2.38 -12.41 -17.92
C SER A 293 -2.09 -13.12 -16.60
N GLY A 294 -0.87 -13.02 -16.07
CA GLY A 294 -0.49 -13.51 -14.75
C GLY A 294 -1.25 -12.88 -13.57
N LEU A 295 -1.93 -11.74 -13.79
CA LEU A 295 -2.75 -11.08 -12.77
C LEU A 295 -4.20 -11.61 -12.69
N ALA A 296 -4.59 -12.61 -13.48
CA ALA A 296 -5.99 -13.05 -13.57
C ALA A 296 -6.65 -13.32 -12.21
N ALA A 297 -6.00 -14.09 -11.32
CA ALA A 297 -6.52 -14.40 -9.99
C ALA A 297 -6.64 -13.15 -9.09
N LEU A 298 -5.69 -12.22 -9.21
CA LEU A 298 -5.72 -10.96 -8.48
C LEU A 298 -6.87 -10.08 -8.96
N CYS A 299 -7.09 -9.97 -10.27
CA CYS A 299 -8.19 -9.22 -10.84
C CYS A 299 -9.55 -9.81 -10.47
N ASP A 300 -9.69 -11.13 -10.50
CA ASP A 300 -10.90 -11.81 -10.07
C ASP A 300 -11.23 -11.51 -8.60
N SER A 301 -10.20 -11.49 -7.73
CA SER A 301 -10.37 -11.18 -6.30
C SER A 301 -10.94 -9.79 -6.01
N VAL A 302 -10.84 -8.85 -6.95
CA VAL A 302 -11.42 -7.49 -6.86
C VAL A 302 -12.63 -7.29 -7.78
N GLY A 303 -13.20 -8.38 -8.28
CA GLY A 303 -14.40 -8.39 -9.10
C GLY A 303 -14.17 -7.93 -10.55
N VAL A 304 -13.01 -8.25 -11.13
CA VAL A 304 -12.69 -8.07 -12.55
C VAL A 304 -12.39 -9.44 -13.16
N ALA A 305 -13.41 -10.06 -13.75
CA ALA A 305 -13.38 -11.46 -14.17
C ALA A 305 -12.37 -11.80 -15.28
N SER A 306 -12.05 -10.83 -16.16
CA SER A 306 -11.09 -11.00 -17.25
C SER A 306 -10.31 -9.72 -17.52
N VAL A 307 -9.06 -9.89 -17.98
CA VAL A 307 -8.22 -8.79 -18.48
C VAL A 307 -8.02 -8.96 -19.99
N ASP A 308 -9.05 -8.58 -20.73
CA ASP A 308 -9.17 -8.70 -22.20
C ASP A 308 -9.05 -7.34 -22.92
N SER A 309 -8.74 -6.28 -22.19
CA SER A 309 -8.52 -4.93 -22.73
C SER A 309 -7.70 -4.10 -21.76
N VAL A 310 -7.14 -2.98 -22.26
CA VAL A 310 -6.44 -2.02 -21.40
C VAL A 310 -7.39 -1.41 -20.35
N ALA A 311 -8.68 -1.28 -20.67
CA ALA A 311 -9.68 -0.77 -19.74
C ALA A 311 -9.95 -1.76 -18.58
N THR A 312 -10.11 -3.07 -18.87
CA THR A 312 -10.27 -4.08 -17.81
C THR A 312 -9.01 -4.24 -16.97
N TYR A 313 -7.82 -4.12 -17.57
CA TYR A 313 -6.56 -4.04 -16.82
C TYR A 313 -6.51 -2.81 -15.89
N ALA A 314 -6.84 -1.63 -16.41
CA ALA A 314 -6.84 -0.39 -15.66
C ALA A 314 -7.78 -0.44 -14.45
N SER A 315 -9.00 -0.99 -14.62
CA SER A 315 -9.96 -1.15 -13.52
C SER A 315 -9.49 -2.19 -12.49
N CYS A 316 -8.91 -3.30 -12.93
CA CYS A 316 -8.29 -4.26 -12.01
C CYS A 316 -7.19 -3.60 -11.17
N LEU A 317 -6.30 -2.85 -11.80
CA LEU A 317 -5.23 -2.12 -11.12
C LEU A 317 -5.81 -1.12 -10.11
N GLY A 318 -6.77 -0.29 -10.51
CA GLY A 318 -7.39 0.71 -9.64
C GLY A 318 -7.99 0.12 -8.37
N LYS A 319 -8.80 -0.93 -8.51
CA LYS A 319 -9.42 -1.61 -7.38
C LYS A 319 -8.40 -2.33 -6.50
N HIS A 320 -7.45 -3.05 -7.09
CA HIS A 320 -6.41 -3.74 -6.31
C HIS A 320 -5.57 -2.75 -5.51
N GLU A 321 -5.09 -1.67 -6.14
CA GLU A 321 -4.32 -0.66 -5.44
C GLU A 321 -5.11 -0.01 -4.31
N ARG A 322 -6.42 0.21 -4.52
CA ARG A 322 -7.32 0.71 -3.48
C ARG A 322 -7.37 -0.26 -2.30
N CYS A 323 -7.54 -1.55 -2.55
CA CYS A 323 -7.55 -2.55 -1.48
C CYS A 323 -6.23 -2.58 -0.69
N GLN A 324 -5.07 -2.49 -1.36
CA GLN A 324 -3.77 -2.45 -0.66
C GLN A 324 -3.62 -1.18 0.19
N VAL A 325 -4.05 -0.03 -0.33
CA VAL A 325 -3.98 1.25 0.39
C VAL A 325 -4.94 1.25 1.59
N GLU A 326 -6.15 0.71 1.44
CA GLU A 326 -7.14 0.62 2.51
C GLU A 326 -6.72 -0.38 3.60
N ASP A 327 -6.15 -1.53 3.23
CA ASP A 327 -5.57 -2.48 4.19
C ASP A 327 -4.45 -1.82 5.00
N SER A 328 -3.56 -1.07 4.33
CA SER A 328 -2.46 -0.39 5.01
C SER A 328 -2.91 0.73 5.95
N ILE A 329 -4.00 1.44 5.63
CA ILE A 329 -4.61 2.41 6.55
C ILE A 329 -5.28 1.70 7.72
N ARG A 330 -5.96 0.58 7.47
CA ARG A 330 -6.59 -0.24 8.52
C ARG A 330 -5.53 -0.77 9.49
N PHE A 331 -4.34 -1.09 8.99
CA PHE A 331 -3.21 -1.54 9.81
C PHE A 331 -2.60 -0.41 10.64
N THR A 332 -2.32 0.76 10.04
CA THR A 332 -1.78 1.90 10.80
C THR A 332 -2.81 2.55 11.71
N SER A 333 -4.10 2.50 11.38
CA SER A 333 -5.22 3.09 12.13
C SER A 333 -6.25 2.01 12.51
N PRO A 334 -5.99 1.17 13.53
CA PRO A 334 -6.81 0.00 13.83
C PRO A 334 -8.29 0.30 14.08
N ARG A 335 -8.60 1.50 14.62
CA ARG A 335 -9.95 1.97 14.95
C ARG A 335 -10.72 2.60 13.80
N ILE A 336 -10.18 2.65 12.58
CA ILE A 336 -10.77 3.44 11.50
C ILE A 336 -12.26 3.10 11.25
N ASN A 337 -12.63 1.82 11.24
CA ASN A 337 -14.01 1.40 10.97
C ASN A 337 -14.98 1.74 12.12
N GLU A 338 -14.56 1.52 13.37
CA GLU A 338 -15.33 1.93 14.56
C GLU A 338 -15.63 3.43 14.49
N LEU A 339 -14.60 4.23 14.18
CA LEU A 339 -14.70 5.68 14.16
C LEU A 339 -15.46 6.24 12.96
N LEU A 340 -15.41 5.57 11.81
CA LEU A 340 -16.26 5.88 10.65
C LEU A 340 -17.74 5.62 10.98
N ALA A 341 -18.05 4.48 11.60
CA ALA A 341 -19.40 4.14 12.02
C ALA A 341 -19.93 5.13 13.06
N ALA A 342 -19.11 5.49 14.04
CA ALA A 342 -19.43 6.52 15.04
C ALA A 342 -19.73 7.88 14.39
N ALA A 343 -19.04 8.21 13.29
CA ALA A 343 -19.28 9.40 12.48
C ALA A 343 -20.51 9.32 11.56
N GLY A 344 -21.30 8.24 11.65
CA GLY A 344 -22.50 8.04 10.83
C GLY A 344 -22.19 7.75 9.36
N LEU A 345 -20.96 7.33 9.03
CA LEU A 345 -20.56 6.95 7.69
C LEU A 345 -20.78 5.45 7.51
N SER A 346 -21.39 5.06 6.39
CA SER A 346 -21.59 3.65 6.01
C SER A 346 -20.37 3.04 5.31
N ALA A 347 -19.36 3.85 4.99
CA ALA A 347 -18.13 3.37 4.40
C ALA A 347 -17.36 2.51 5.41
N THR A 348 -16.80 1.40 4.94
CA THR A 348 -15.91 0.52 5.70
C THR A 348 -14.61 0.35 4.93
N LEU A 349 -13.53 0.11 5.66
CA LEU A 349 -12.23 -0.27 5.12
C LEU A 349 -11.90 -1.71 5.52
N PRO A 350 -11.66 -2.61 4.56
CA PRO A 350 -11.61 -2.35 3.13
C PRO A 350 -13.02 -2.19 2.51
N SER A 351 -13.06 -1.60 1.32
CA SER A 351 -14.26 -1.41 0.50
C SER A 351 -14.88 -2.77 0.14
N ALA A 352 -16.19 -2.81 -0.14
CA ALA A 352 -16.94 -4.07 -0.30
C ALA A 352 -16.47 -4.97 -1.46
N PHE A 353 -15.75 -4.43 -2.45
CA PHE A 353 -15.17 -5.22 -3.54
C PHE A 353 -13.79 -5.80 -3.20
N CYS A 354 -13.20 -5.40 -2.08
CA CYS A 354 -11.90 -5.92 -1.66
C CYS A 354 -12.06 -7.29 -1.00
N PRO A 355 -11.10 -8.20 -1.20
CA PRO A 355 -11.02 -9.43 -0.43
C PRO A 355 -11.01 -9.14 1.06
N ALA A 356 -11.63 -10.02 1.84
CA ALA A 356 -11.44 -9.99 3.29
C ALA A 356 -9.95 -10.23 3.61
N PRO A 357 -9.38 -9.47 4.56
CA PRO A 357 -7.96 -9.55 4.91
C PRO A 357 -7.55 -10.84 5.61
#